data_AF-A0A3D1D2S9-F1
#
_entry.id   AF-A0A3D1D2S9-F1
#
_cell.length_a   1.000
_cell.length_b   1.000
_cell.length_c   1.000
_cell.angle_alpha   90.00
_cell.angle_beta   90.00
_cell.angle_gamma   90.00
#
_symmetry.space_group_name_H-M   'P 1'
#
loop_
_entity.id
_entity.type
_entity.pdbx_description
1 polymer ?
#
loop_
_entity_poly.entity_id
_entity_poly.type
_entity_poly.pdbx_seq_one_letter_code
_entity_poly.pdbx_strand_id
1 'polypeptide(L)'
;MKKILISAVAIIGIWLVAFQLNGFVLLALAVLLPIIIFRKWIHKDAACATRLLTMEETVAQYGDPDDCIVVDATCANEAAGCILAFKQKRMLVIAGEPISMDDITDVATVNTATPYTLGQYQVVITTRKPGREYVRVDTGFDSGWAREVATQVINVLK
;
A
#
# COMPACT_ATOMS: atom_id res chain seq x y z
N MET A 1 4.60 10.15 -34.88
CA MET A 1 5.76 10.95 -35.33
C MET A 1 6.50 11.65 -34.19
N LYS A 2 5.88 12.52 -33.37
CA LYS A 2 6.55 13.19 -32.22
C LYS A 2 7.26 12.23 -31.24
N LYS A 3 6.64 11.10 -30.89
CA LYS A 3 7.23 10.10 -29.97
C LYS A 3 8.52 9.47 -30.52
N ILE A 4 8.55 9.17 -31.82
CA ILE A 4 9.71 8.59 -32.52
C ILE A 4 10.85 9.61 -32.58
N LEU A 5 10.51 10.89 -32.82
CA LEU A 5 11.48 11.98 -32.82
C LEU A 5 12.12 12.16 -31.43
N ILE A 6 11.32 12.13 -30.36
CA ILE A 6 11.82 12.25 -28.98
C ILE A 6 12.75 11.07 -28.63
N SER A 7 12.39 9.85 -29.01
CA SER A 7 13.24 8.67 -28.79
C SER A 7 14.56 8.76 -29.56
N ALA A 8 14.54 9.21 -30.81
CA ALA A 8 15.75 9.35 -31.62
C ALA A 8 16.70 10.42 -31.05
N VAL A 9 16.17 11.57 -30.62
CA VAL A 9 16.95 12.63 -29.98
C VAL A 9 17.58 12.16 -28.66
N ALA A 10 16.84 11.38 -27.86
CA ALA A 10 17.36 10.81 -26.62
C ALA A 10 18.52 9.84 -26.86
N ILE A 11 18.42 8.97 -27.88
CA ILE A 11 19.46 8.00 -28.23
C ILE A 11 20.75 8.72 -28.67
N ILE A 12 20.62 9.76 -29.51
CA ILE A 12 21.77 10.55 -29.99
C ILE A 12 22.41 11.31 -28.82
N GLY A 13 21.61 11.87 -27.90
CA GLY A 13 22.12 12.54 -26.69
C GLY A 13 22.90 11.60 -25.77
N ILE A 14 22.40 10.39 -25.55
CA ILE A 14 23.10 9.36 -24.75
C ILE A 14 24.41 8.95 -25.43
N TRP A 15 24.42 8.80 -26.75
CA TRP A 15 25.63 8.51 -27.52
C TRP A 15 26.67 9.63 -27.46
N LEU A 16 26.23 10.89 -27.49
CA LEU A 16 27.13 12.04 -27.40
C LEU A 16 27.75 12.18 -26.00
N VAL A 17 26.97 11.91 -24.96
CA VAL A 17 27.45 11.87 -23.56
C VAL A 17 28.41 10.70 -23.35
N ALA A 18 28.12 9.53 -23.94
CA ALA A 18 29.00 8.36 -23.93
C ALA A 18 30.37 8.63 -24.59
N PHE A 19 30.38 9.43 -25.65
CA PHE A 19 31.58 9.75 -26.42
C PHE A 19 32.46 10.80 -25.73
N GLN A 20 31.88 11.73 -24.98
CA GLN A 20 32.63 12.80 -24.29
C GLN A 20 32.94 12.52 -22.82
N LEU A 21 32.15 11.70 -22.13
CA LEU A 21 32.32 11.41 -20.72
C LEU A 21 32.66 9.94 -20.52
N ASN A 22 33.92 9.75 -20.11
CA ASN A 22 34.56 8.53 -19.59
C ASN A 22 33.55 7.43 -19.20
N GLY A 23 33.68 6.23 -19.77
CA GLY A 23 32.68 5.15 -19.68
C GLY A 23 32.21 4.75 -18.27
N PHE A 24 32.93 5.18 -17.24
CA PHE A 24 32.50 5.14 -15.84
C PHE A 24 31.21 5.91 -15.55
N VAL A 25 30.91 7.02 -16.24
CA VAL A 25 29.67 7.79 -16.05
C VAL A 25 28.46 7.04 -16.59
N LEU A 26 28.59 6.40 -17.75
CA LEU A 26 27.57 5.52 -18.30
C LEU A 26 27.32 4.31 -17.39
N LEU A 27 28.38 3.73 -16.84
CA LEU A 27 28.28 2.60 -15.94
C LEU A 27 27.61 3.00 -14.61
N ALA A 28 27.96 4.17 -14.06
CA ALA A 28 27.30 4.73 -12.88
C ALA A 28 25.80 4.99 -13.14
N LEU A 29 25.45 5.55 -14.30
CA LEU A 29 24.05 5.75 -14.68
C LEU A 29 23.32 4.41 -14.81
N ALA A 30 23.92 3.43 -15.50
CA ALA A 30 23.33 2.10 -15.70
C ALA A 30 23.09 1.34 -14.39
N VAL A 31 23.91 1.57 -13.35
CA VAL A 31 23.74 0.97 -12.03
C VAL A 31 22.78 1.78 -11.15
N LEU A 32 22.85 3.11 -11.17
CA LEU A 32 22.04 3.95 -10.28
C LEU A 32 20.58 4.06 -10.74
N LEU A 33 20.30 4.07 -12.04
CA LEU A 33 18.93 4.16 -12.58
C LEU A 33 18.03 3.00 -12.10
N PRO A 34 18.43 1.71 -12.21
CA PRO A 34 17.63 0.62 -11.69
C PRO A 34 17.51 0.68 -10.17
N ILE A 35 18.53 1.10 -9.41
CA ILE A 35 18.44 1.25 -7.95
C ILE A 35 17.41 2.32 -7.57
N ILE A 36 17.39 3.46 -8.25
CA ILE A 36 16.44 4.54 -7.99
C ILE A 36 15.01 4.11 -8.38
N ILE A 37 14.84 3.42 -9.50
CA ILE A 37 13.54 2.88 -9.92
C ILE A 37 13.07 1.83 -8.91
N PHE A 38 13.95 0.92 -8.48
CA PHE A 38 13.63 -0.14 -7.53
C PHE A 38 13.27 0.43 -6.15
N ARG A 39 14.00 1.44 -5.66
CA ARG A 39 13.61 2.17 -4.44
C ARG A 39 12.27 2.86 -4.58
N LYS A 40 11.98 3.49 -5.72
CA LYS A 40 10.68 4.12 -5.99
C LYS A 40 9.53 3.11 -6.07
N TRP A 41 9.81 1.89 -6.51
CA TRP A 41 8.84 0.79 -6.53
C TRP A 41 8.61 0.23 -5.13
N ILE A 42 9.66 0.04 -4.33
CA ILE A 42 9.55 -0.37 -2.92
C ILE A 42 8.75 0.65 -2.10
N HIS A 43 8.96 1.94 -2.31
CA HIS A 43 8.20 2.99 -1.60
C HIS A 43 6.74 3.10 -2.05
N LYS A 44 6.33 2.41 -3.12
CA LYS A 44 4.92 2.36 -3.53
C LYS A 44 4.12 1.40 -2.64
N ASP A 45 4.78 0.40 -2.05
CA ASP A 45 4.18 -0.52 -1.08
C ASP A 45 4.49 -0.12 0.38
N ALA A 46 5.55 0.67 0.61
CA ALA A 46 5.87 1.24 1.93
C ALA A 46 5.23 2.62 2.15
N ALA A 47 3.93 2.74 1.95
CA ALA A 47 3.18 3.90 2.41
C ALA A 47 2.78 3.73 3.88
N CYS A 48 3.74 3.61 4.80
CA CYS A 48 3.53 4.09 6.16
C CYS A 48 4.83 4.20 6.98
N ALA A 49 5.51 5.33 6.88
CA ALA A 49 6.46 5.79 7.89
C ALA A 49 5.86 6.99 8.66
N THR A 50 4.55 6.92 8.95
CA THR A 50 3.90 7.81 9.92
C THR A 50 3.83 7.01 11.21
N ARG A 51 4.15 7.62 12.35
CA ARG A 51 4.08 7.00 13.68
C ARG A 51 2.73 6.27 13.81
N LEU A 52 2.76 4.94 13.72
CA LEU A 52 1.58 4.10 13.80
C LEU A 52 1.05 4.18 15.22
N LEU A 53 -0.22 4.54 15.37
CA LEU A 53 -0.85 4.55 16.69
C LEU A 53 -0.95 3.11 17.19
N THR A 54 -0.54 2.87 18.42
CA THR A 54 -0.86 1.61 19.09
C THR A 54 -2.37 1.52 19.32
N MET A 55 -2.87 0.33 19.63
CA MET A 55 -4.30 0.14 19.91
C MET A 55 -4.74 1.02 21.10
N GLU A 56 -3.91 1.09 22.13
CA GLU A 56 -4.11 1.94 23.31
C GLU A 56 -4.07 3.45 22.97
N GLU A 57 -3.10 3.89 22.15
CA GLU A 57 -3.05 5.28 21.69
C GLU A 57 -4.28 5.65 20.85
N THR A 58 -4.78 4.70 20.04
CA THR A 58 -5.99 4.90 19.23
C THR A 58 -7.23 5.05 20.10
N VAL A 59 -7.38 4.20 21.12
CA VAL A 59 -8.50 4.28 22.07
C VAL A 59 -8.40 5.57 22.90
N ALA A 60 -7.21 5.95 23.34
CA ALA A 60 -7.00 7.20 24.07
C ALA A 60 -7.33 8.44 23.21
N GLN A 61 -7.07 8.39 21.90
CA GLN A 61 -7.29 9.52 21.00
C GLN A 61 -8.72 9.59 20.47
N TYR A 62 -9.33 8.46 20.12
CA TYR A 62 -10.62 8.40 19.43
C TYR A 62 -11.76 7.85 20.29
N GLY A 63 -11.49 7.33 21.48
CA GLY A 63 -12.44 6.64 22.35
C GLY A 63 -12.53 5.16 22.04
N ASP A 64 -13.53 4.48 22.62
CA ASP A 64 -13.78 3.07 22.33
C ASP A 64 -14.34 2.90 20.89
N PRO A 65 -13.83 1.93 20.12
CA PRO A 65 -14.37 1.64 18.80
C PRO A 65 -15.77 1.01 18.91
N ASP A 66 -16.65 1.35 17.96
CA ASP A 66 -17.99 0.74 17.85
C ASP A 66 -17.93 -0.71 17.35
N ASP A 67 -16.86 -1.07 16.64
CA ASP A 67 -16.63 -2.41 16.10
C ASP A 67 -15.13 -2.70 15.98
N CYS A 68 -14.76 -3.97 16.07
CA CYS A 68 -13.39 -4.43 15.88
C CYS A 68 -13.37 -5.64 14.94
N ILE A 69 -12.81 -5.45 13.76
CA ILE A 69 -12.67 -6.49 12.75
C ILE A 69 -11.27 -7.06 12.89
N VAL A 70 -11.17 -8.29 13.40
CA VAL A 70 -9.89 -9.01 13.49
C VAL A 70 -9.49 -9.45 12.08
N VAL A 71 -8.28 -9.08 11.69
CA VAL A 71 -7.69 -9.39 10.38
C VAL A 71 -6.69 -10.54 10.52
N ASP A 72 -5.86 -10.49 11.56
CA ASP A 72 -4.93 -11.55 11.93
C ASP A 72 -5.12 -11.90 13.40
N ALA A 73 -5.56 -13.14 13.66
CA ALA A 73 -5.78 -13.64 15.02
C ALA A 73 -4.50 -13.72 15.86
N THR A 74 -3.33 -13.85 15.23
CA THR A 74 -2.03 -13.93 15.92
C THR A 74 -1.57 -12.58 16.46
N CYS A 75 -2.06 -11.49 15.87
CA CYS A 75 -1.75 -10.11 16.23
C CYS A 75 -3.02 -9.33 16.61
N ALA A 76 -4.07 -9.99 17.09
CA ALA A 76 -5.38 -9.37 17.36
C ALA A 76 -5.36 -8.30 18.47
N ASN A 77 -4.29 -8.23 19.25
CA ASN A 77 -4.02 -7.20 20.25
C ASN A 77 -3.17 -6.04 19.72
N GLU A 78 -2.73 -6.11 18.47
CA GLU A 78 -1.90 -5.10 17.82
C GLU A 78 -2.71 -4.31 16.80
N ALA A 79 -2.33 -3.05 16.57
CA ALA A 79 -3.00 -2.20 15.59
C ALA A 79 -2.95 -2.76 14.16
N ALA A 80 -1.93 -3.59 13.85
CA ALA A 80 -1.78 -4.24 12.56
C ALA A 80 -2.71 -5.45 12.36
N GLY A 81 -3.12 -6.13 13.44
CA GLY A 81 -3.97 -7.32 13.36
C GLY A 81 -5.46 -7.03 13.41
N CYS A 82 -5.86 -5.77 13.60
CA CYS A 82 -7.25 -5.36 13.73
C CYS A 82 -7.57 -4.09 12.93
N ILE A 83 -8.78 -4.02 12.38
CA ILE A 83 -9.38 -2.81 11.85
C ILE A 83 -10.41 -2.32 12.87
N LEU A 84 -10.19 -1.13 13.41
CA LEU A 84 -11.08 -0.51 14.39
C LEU A 84 -12.07 0.41 13.67
N ALA A 85 -13.36 0.25 13.97
CA ALA A 85 -14.40 1.05 13.36
C ALA A 85 -15.02 2.04 14.35
N PHE A 86 -15.04 3.31 13.95
CA PHE A 86 -15.70 4.40 14.66
C PHE A 86 -16.87 4.89 13.80
N LYS A 87 -18.00 4.21 13.89
CA LYS A 87 -19.21 4.45 13.08
C LYS A 87 -19.76 5.86 13.33
N GLN A 88 -19.77 6.32 14.58
CA GLN A 88 -20.23 7.66 14.93
C GLN A 88 -19.39 8.77 14.27
N LYS A 89 -18.09 8.52 14.07
CA LYS A 89 -17.14 9.46 13.46
C LYS A 89 -16.90 9.20 11.97
N ARG A 90 -17.59 8.21 11.39
CA ARG A 90 -17.39 7.72 10.01
C ARG A 90 -15.92 7.48 9.68
N MET A 91 -15.21 6.79 10.57
CA MET A 91 -13.76 6.58 10.48
C MET A 91 -13.39 5.13 10.74
N LEU A 92 -12.43 4.61 9.96
CA LEU A 92 -11.74 3.36 10.22
C LEU A 92 -10.31 3.65 10.65
N VAL A 93 -9.78 2.91 11.62
CA VAL A 93 -8.35 2.92 11.92
C VAL A 93 -7.77 1.58 11.52
N ILE A 94 -6.84 1.61 10.57
CA ILE A 94 -6.22 0.42 9.97
C ILE A 94 -4.71 0.51 10.18
N ALA A 95 -4.11 -0.50 10.81
CA ALA A 95 -2.69 -0.50 11.15
C ALA A 95 -2.26 0.72 11.99
N GLY A 96 -3.17 1.34 12.76
CA GLY A 96 -2.90 2.57 13.52
C GLY A 96 -3.05 3.86 12.73
N GLU A 97 -3.58 3.82 11.51
CA GLU A 97 -3.84 4.99 10.68
C GLU A 97 -5.34 5.27 10.48
N PRO A 98 -5.80 6.50 10.74
CA PRO A 98 -7.20 6.87 10.52
C PRO A 98 -7.49 7.12 9.03
N ILE A 99 -8.59 6.54 8.56
CA ILE A 99 -9.13 6.66 7.20
C ILE A 99 -10.60 7.04 7.32
N SER A 100 -11.01 8.09 6.60
CA SER A 100 -12.42 8.45 6.51
C SER A 100 -13.18 7.40 5.71
N MET A 101 -14.31 6.93 6.22
CA MET A 101 -15.19 6.02 5.48
C MET A 101 -15.73 6.66 4.20
N ASP A 102 -15.89 7.98 4.17
CA ASP A 102 -16.38 8.72 3.00
C ASP A 102 -15.37 8.76 1.84
N ASP A 103 -14.08 8.58 2.16
CA ASP A 103 -13.01 8.52 1.17
C ASP A 103 -12.88 7.13 0.54
N ILE A 104 -13.48 6.09 1.13
CA ILE A 104 -13.41 4.71 0.66
C ILE A 104 -14.37 4.53 -0.52
N THR A 105 -13.86 4.01 -1.63
CA THR A 105 -14.65 3.78 -2.85
C THR A 105 -14.93 2.32 -3.13
N ASP A 106 -14.04 1.43 -2.70
CA ASP A 106 -14.15 0.00 -2.97
C ASP A 106 -13.39 -0.81 -1.92
N VAL A 107 -13.83 -2.05 -1.71
CA VAL A 107 -13.20 -3.04 -0.83
C VAL A 107 -13.18 -4.37 -1.55
N ALA A 108 -11.98 -4.87 -1.85
CA ALA A 108 -11.78 -6.09 -2.62
C ALA A 108 -10.78 -7.03 -1.95
N THR A 109 -10.85 -8.32 -2.26
CA THR A 109 -9.86 -9.31 -1.83
C THR A 109 -8.93 -9.67 -2.98
N VAL A 110 -7.62 -9.73 -2.73
CA VAL A 110 -6.61 -10.08 -3.73
C VAL A 110 -5.75 -11.22 -3.20
N ASN A 111 -5.42 -12.18 -4.07
CA ASN A 111 -4.44 -13.22 -3.78
C ASN A 111 -3.07 -12.76 -4.29
N THR A 112 -2.06 -12.72 -3.41
CA THR A 112 -0.68 -12.32 -3.74
C THR A 112 0.24 -13.51 -3.99
N ALA A 113 -0.30 -14.73 -4.15
CA ALA A 113 0.46 -15.91 -4.51
C ALA A 113 1.34 -15.67 -5.73
N THR A 114 2.62 -15.97 -5.57
CA THR A 114 3.56 -16.09 -6.69
C THR A 114 3.96 -17.55 -6.83
N PRO A 115 4.54 -17.99 -7.97
CA PRO A 115 4.97 -19.38 -8.15
C PRO A 115 5.98 -19.89 -7.09
N TYR A 116 6.57 -18.99 -6.30
CA TYR A 116 7.60 -19.30 -5.32
C TYR A 116 7.20 -18.96 -3.87
N THR A 117 5.99 -18.43 -3.65
CA THR A 117 5.50 -18.02 -2.32
C THR A 117 4.12 -18.59 -2.05
N LEU A 118 3.88 -19.00 -0.80
CA LEU A 118 2.53 -19.31 -0.34
C LEU A 118 1.66 -18.07 -0.49
N GLY A 119 0.46 -18.24 -1.04
CA GLY A 119 -0.46 -17.16 -1.34
C GLY A 119 -1.01 -16.51 -0.08
N GLN A 120 -0.55 -15.30 0.22
CA GLN A 120 -1.23 -14.46 1.20
C GLN A 120 -2.42 -13.78 0.51
N TYR A 121 -3.56 -13.83 1.17
CA TYR A 121 -4.72 -13.05 0.80
C TYR A 121 -4.63 -11.69 1.49
N GLN A 122 -5.00 -10.66 0.74
CA GLN A 122 -5.06 -9.28 1.20
C GLN A 122 -6.46 -8.74 0.98
N VAL A 123 -6.90 -7.91 1.92
CA VAL A 123 -8.02 -6.99 1.71
C VAL A 123 -7.45 -5.67 1.24
N VAL A 124 -7.93 -5.19 0.10
CA VAL A 124 -7.53 -3.93 -0.52
C VAL A 124 -8.69 -2.97 -0.43
N ILE A 125 -8.46 -1.87 0.27
CA ILE A 125 -9.41 -0.77 0.45
C ILE A 125 -8.95 0.35 -0.47
N THR A 126 -9.76 0.68 -1.47
CA THR A 126 -9.47 1.77 -2.40
C THR A 126 -10.00 3.07 -1.84
N THR A 127 -9.17 4.11 -1.83
CA THR A 127 -9.55 5.45 -1.33
C THR A 127 -9.36 6.52 -2.39
N ARG A 128 -10.07 7.64 -2.27
CA ARG A 128 -9.89 8.83 -3.13
C ARG A 128 -8.68 9.68 -2.76
N LYS A 129 -7.98 9.34 -1.68
CA LYS A 129 -6.90 10.16 -1.14
C LYS A 129 -5.63 9.98 -2.00
N PRO A 130 -5.12 11.05 -2.63
CA PRO A 130 -3.93 10.96 -3.48
C PRO A 130 -2.71 10.54 -2.65
N GLY A 131 -1.95 9.57 -3.16
CA GLY A 131 -0.82 8.94 -2.46
C GLY A 131 -1.20 7.87 -1.43
N ARG A 132 -2.50 7.58 -1.27
CA ARG A 132 -3.05 6.45 -0.49
C ARG A 132 -4.24 5.83 -1.21
N GLU A 133 -4.15 5.69 -2.52
CA GLU A 133 -5.25 5.17 -3.32
C GLU A 133 -5.58 3.70 -2.98
N TYR A 134 -4.61 2.96 -2.43
CA TYR A 134 -4.78 1.56 -2.04
C TYR A 134 -4.20 1.33 -0.65
N VAL A 135 -5.06 0.95 0.29
CA VAL A 135 -4.66 0.47 1.61
C VAL A 135 -4.80 -1.04 1.60
N ARG A 136 -3.68 -1.75 1.79
CA ARG A 136 -3.63 -3.21 1.76
C ARG A 136 -3.48 -3.73 3.17
N VAL A 137 -4.27 -4.75 3.51
CA VAL A 137 -4.25 -5.39 4.82
C VAL A 137 -4.10 -6.90 4.62
N ASP A 138 -3.05 -7.49 5.18
CA ASP A 138 -2.78 -8.91 5.10
C ASP A 138 -3.76 -9.72 5.97
N THR A 139 -4.42 -10.72 5.37
CA THR A 139 -5.41 -11.59 6.03
C THR A 139 -4.94 -13.04 6.19
N GLY A 140 -3.65 -13.30 5.96
CA GLY A 140 -3.07 -14.64 6.03
C GLY A 140 -3.38 -15.47 4.79
N PHE A 141 -3.53 -16.79 4.95
CA PHE A 141 -3.56 -17.76 3.84
C PHE A 141 -4.96 -18.30 3.51
N ASP A 142 -5.99 -17.86 4.23
CA ASP A 142 -7.36 -18.34 4.07
C ASP A 142 -8.20 -17.36 3.23
N SER A 143 -8.61 -17.81 2.05
CA SER A 143 -9.47 -17.04 1.13
C SER A 143 -10.88 -16.76 1.69
N GLY A 144 -11.42 -17.69 2.48
CA GLY A 144 -12.72 -17.54 3.12
C GLY A 144 -12.66 -16.47 4.20
N TRP A 145 -11.60 -16.52 5.01
CA TRP A 145 -11.34 -15.49 6.01
C TRP A 145 -11.17 -14.10 5.39
N ALA A 146 -10.36 -13.97 4.33
CA ALA A 146 -10.18 -12.71 3.62
C ALA A 146 -11.50 -12.12 3.13
N ARG A 147 -12.39 -12.98 2.61
CA ARG A 147 -13.72 -12.59 2.13
C ARG A 147 -14.65 -12.18 3.26
N GLU A 148 -14.56 -12.84 4.41
CA GLU A 148 -15.32 -12.50 5.60
C GLU A 148 -14.89 -11.14 6.18
N VAL A 149 -13.58 -10.90 6.30
CA VAL A 149 -13.03 -9.60 6.69
C VAL A 149 -13.50 -8.50 5.74
N ALA A 150 -13.39 -8.70 4.42
CA ALA A 150 -13.88 -7.72 3.44
C ALA A 150 -15.39 -7.46 3.60
N THR A 151 -16.19 -8.51 3.86
CA THR A 151 -17.63 -8.37 4.08
C THR A 151 -17.94 -7.58 5.35
N GLN A 152 -17.22 -7.82 6.44
CA GLN A 152 -17.35 -7.05 7.68
C GLN A 152 -17.02 -5.57 7.45
N VAL A 153 -15.93 -5.27 6.74
CA VAL A 153 -15.56 -3.89 6.37
C VAL A 153 -16.69 -3.24 5.56
N ILE A 154 -17.20 -3.91 4.53
CA ILE A 154 -18.32 -3.41 3.71
C ILE A 154 -19.57 -3.16 4.55
N ASN A 155 -19.86 -4.01 5.52
CA ASN A 155 -21.02 -3.83 6.40
C ASN A 155 -20.87 -2.65 7.35
N VAL A 156 -19.64 -2.36 7.81
CA VAL A 156 -19.35 -1.18 8.63
C VAL A 156 -19.46 0.13 7.83
N LEU A 157 -19.23 0.09 6.51
CA LEU A 157 -19.33 1.27 5.65
C LEU A 157 -20.76 1.69 5.30
N LYS A 158 -21.75 0.82 5.54
CA LYS A 158 -23.19 1.09 5.31
C LYS A 158 -23.77 1.94 6.44
#